data_AF-A0A1M6SFF1-F1
#
_entry.id   AF-A0A1M6SFF1-F1
#
_cell.length_a   1.000
_cell.length_b   1.000
_cell.length_c   1.000
_cell.angle_alpha   90.00
_cell.angle_beta   90.00
_cell.angle_gamma   90.00
#
_symmetry.space_group_name_H-M   'P 1'
#
loop_
_entity.id
_entity.type
_entity.pdbx_description
1 polymer ?
#
loop_
_entity_poly.entity_id
_entity_poly.type
_entity_poly.pdbx_seq_one_letter_code
_entity_poly.pdbx_strand_id
1 'polypeptide(L)'
;MKEEYEQQRQEWIHQAEIILGSGQGHIAVINYLRSQGMSHDNAKAISYDIFDCARRKLMRSQFPLIFSAYVMMFVGIFVPIALFLVRSPLAFVSAPPFIAGIVLHYKVIRPSRLPQ
;
A
#
# COMPACT_ATOMS: atom_id res chain seq x y z
N MET A 1 -1.65 -6.18 33.00
CA MET A 1 -1.39 -4.79 32.54
C MET A 1 -0.59 -4.72 31.25
N LYS A 2 0.61 -5.33 31.13
CA LYS A 2 1.38 -5.29 29.87
C LYS A 2 0.66 -6.00 28.70
N GLU A 3 0.12 -7.19 28.96
CA GLU A 3 -0.58 -7.99 27.93
C GLU A 3 -1.85 -7.31 27.40
N GLU A 4 -2.62 -6.67 28.29
CA GLU A 4 -3.86 -5.96 27.93
C GLU A 4 -3.59 -4.74 27.04
N TYR A 5 -2.54 -3.98 27.37
CA TYR A 5 -2.08 -2.87 26.52
C TYR A 5 -1.57 -3.35 25.17
N GLU A 6 -0.83 -4.46 25.12
CA GLU A 6 -0.35 -5.04 23.86
C GLU A 6 -1.49 -5.51 22.96
N GLN A 7 -2.52 -6.15 23.53
CA GLN A 7 -3.73 -6.53 22.80
C GLN A 7 -4.45 -5.30 22.24
N GLN A 8 -4.63 -4.27 23.07
CA GLN A 8 -5.26 -3.02 22.64
C GLN A 8 -4.47 -2.31 21.54
N ARG A 9 -3.14 -2.31 21.63
CA ARG A 9 -2.26 -1.76 20.59
C ARG A 9 -2.37 -2.55 19.28
N GLN A 10 -2.46 -3.87 19.33
CA GLN A 10 -2.66 -4.68 18.12
C GLN A 10 -4.00 -4.38 17.45
N GLU A 11 -5.07 -4.20 18.24
CA GLU A 11 -6.38 -3.81 17.72
C GLU A 11 -6.30 -2.45 17.01
N TRP A 12 -5.66 -1.45 17.63
CA TRP A 12 -5.48 -0.15 16.98
C TRP A 12 -4.67 -0.23 15.68
N ILE A 13 -3.63 -1.07 15.63
CA ILE A 13 -2.84 -1.31 14.41
C ILE A 13 -3.71 -1.97 13.34
N HIS A 14 -4.54 -2.94 13.70
CA HIS A 14 -5.43 -3.62 12.77
C HIS A 14 -6.48 -2.67 12.18
N GLN A 15 -7.14 -1.87 13.03
CA GLN A 15 -8.09 -0.86 12.56
C GLN A 15 -7.42 0.22 11.73
N ALA A 16 -6.21 0.66 12.11
CA ALA A 16 -5.43 1.59 11.29
C ALA A 16 -5.09 0.98 9.92
N GLU A 17 -4.77 -0.31 9.84
CA GLU A 17 -4.52 -0.99 8.55
C GLU A 17 -5.76 -0.95 7.65
N ILE A 18 -6.95 -1.19 8.20
CA ILE A 18 -8.23 -1.10 7.45
C ILE A 18 -8.48 0.34 6.97
N ILE A 19 -8.30 1.32 7.86
CA ILE A 19 -8.43 2.75 7.54
C ILE A 19 -7.49 3.11 6.38
N LEU A 20 -6.21 2.77 6.48
CA LEU A 20 -5.23 3.04 5.42
C LEU A 20 -5.56 2.26 4.13
N GLY A 21 -6.06 1.03 4.25
CA GLY A 21 -6.51 0.20 3.13
C GLY A 21 -7.75 0.74 2.40
N SER A 22 -8.53 1.63 3.04
CA SER A 22 -9.62 2.36 2.39
C SER A 22 -9.16 3.61 1.62
N GLY A 23 -7.86 3.88 1.59
CA GLY A 23 -7.29 5.07 0.96
C GLY A 23 -7.30 6.31 1.87
N GLN A 24 -7.68 6.16 3.14
CA GLN A 24 -7.63 7.27 4.10
C GLN A 24 -6.20 7.53 4.59
N GLY A 25 -5.89 8.80 4.84
CA GLY A 25 -4.57 9.24 5.28
C GLY A 25 -4.35 9.15 6.79
N HIS A 26 -3.16 9.57 7.25
CA HIS A 26 -2.76 9.54 8.65
C HIS A 26 -3.74 10.28 9.61
N ILE A 27 -4.41 11.33 9.14
CA ILE A 27 -5.44 12.06 9.91
C ILE A 27 -6.59 11.13 10.36
N ALA A 28 -7.00 10.19 9.52
CA ALA A 28 -8.09 9.28 9.86
C ALA A 28 -7.69 8.33 11.01
N VAL A 29 -6.42 7.93 11.07
CA VAL A 29 -5.88 7.15 12.19
C VAL A 29 -5.92 7.97 13.49
N ILE A 30 -5.57 9.26 13.44
CA ILE A 30 -5.67 10.16 14.60
C ILE A 30 -7.13 10.29 15.06
N ASN A 31 -8.06 10.49 14.12
CA ASN A 31 -9.49 10.61 14.43
C ASN A 31 -10.05 9.32 15.04
N TYR A 32 -9.61 8.16 14.55
CA TYR A 32 -9.93 6.87 15.15
C TYR A 32 -9.40 6.76 16.58
N LEU A 33 -8.14 7.10 16.85
CA LEU A 33 -7.59 7.06 18.21
C LEU A 33 -8.31 8.02 19.16
N ARG A 34 -8.75 9.18 18.65
CA ARG A 34 -9.59 10.11 19.41
C ARG A 34 -10.97 9.53 19.72
N SER A 35 -11.57 8.77 18.81
CA SER A 35 -12.87 8.13 19.07
C SER A 35 -12.77 7.00 20.11
N GLN A 36 -11.57 6.47 20.33
CA GLN A 36 -11.26 5.55 21.45
C GLN A 36 -11.05 6.27 22.80
N GLY A 37 -11.28 7.58 22.87
CA GLY A 37 -11.21 8.36 24.12
C GLY A 37 -9.84 8.98 24.42
N MET A 38 -8.87 8.93 23.49
CA MET A 38 -7.58 9.60 23.67
C MET A 38 -7.70 11.12 23.52
N SER A 39 -6.92 11.87 24.31
CA SER A 39 -6.71 13.30 24.06
C SER A 39 -6.03 13.52 22.70
N HIS A 40 -6.19 14.70 22.12
CA HIS A 40 -5.64 15.02 20.81
C HIS A 40 -4.11 14.84 20.77
N ASP A 41 -3.41 15.31 21.79
CA ASP A 41 -1.95 15.25 21.86
C ASP A 41 -1.44 13.82 22.00
N ASN A 42 -2.09 13.00 22.85
CA ASN A 42 -1.74 11.60 23.00
C ASN A 42 -2.05 10.80 21.74
N ALA A 43 -3.20 11.04 21.12
CA ALA A 43 -3.57 10.41 19.84
C ALA A 43 -2.55 10.76 18.76
N LYS A 44 -2.10 12.02 18.66
CA LYS A 44 -1.06 12.44 17.70
C LYS A 44 0.26 11.72 17.99
N ALA A 45 0.73 11.72 19.23
CA ALA A 45 2.00 11.09 19.60
C ALA A 45 2.03 9.59 19.27
N ILE A 46 0.95 8.86 19.61
CA ILE A 46 0.84 7.41 19.41
C ILE A 46 0.56 7.06 17.95
N SER A 47 -0.17 7.92 17.22
CA SER A 47 -0.57 7.67 15.83
C SER A 47 0.60 7.38 14.90
N TYR A 48 1.77 8.00 15.11
CA TYR A 48 2.93 7.79 14.25
C TYR A 48 3.43 6.34 14.27
N ASP A 49 3.57 5.75 15.45
CA ASP A 49 4.02 4.35 15.59
C ASP A 49 2.97 3.37 15.03
N ILE A 50 1.69 3.63 15.33
CA ILE A 50 0.58 2.82 14.83
C ILE A 50 0.51 2.91 13.29
N PHE A 51 0.62 4.11 12.73
CA PHE A 51 0.61 4.34 11.28
C PHE A 51 1.79 3.65 10.60
N ASP A 52 3.00 3.77 11.13
CA ASP A 52 4.18 3.14 10.54
C ASP A 52 4.10 1.60 10.62
N CYS A 53 3.48 1.04 11.65
CA CYS A 53 3.20 -0.40 11.76
C CYS A 53 2.11 -0.84 10.77
N ALA A 54 0.98 -0.15 10.73
CA ALA A 54 -0.14 -0.44 9.84
C ALA A 54 0.26 -0.30 8.36
N ARG A 55 1.00 0.76 8.01
CA ARG A 55 1.56 0.96 6.67
C ARG A 55 2.48 -0.18 6.25
N ARG A 56 3.34 -0.67 7.14
CA ARG A 56 4.21 -1.82 6.85
C ARG A 56 3.40 -3.09 6.58
N LYS A 57 2.35 -3.36 7.36
CA LYS A 57 1.45 -4.51 7.13
C LYS A 57 0.70 -4.38 5.80
N LEU A 58 0.13 -3.21 5.53
CA LEU A 58 -0.58 -2.91 4.28
C LEU A 58 0.33 -3.08 3.05
N MET A 59 1.55 -2.55 3.10
CA MET A 59 2.53 -2.69 2.00
C MET A 59 2.93 -4.16 1.76
N ARG A 60 3.03 -4.98 2.82
CA ARG A 60 3.28 -6.43 2.69
C ARG A 60 2.11 -7.14 2.03
N SER A 61 0.88 -6.80 2.41
CA SER A 61 -0.34 -7.35 1.79
C SER A 61 -0.44 -7.00 0.31
N GLN A 62 -0.01 -5.78 -0.08
CA GLN A 62 0.00 -5.33 -1.47
C GLN A 62 1.21 -5.82 -2.29
N PHE A 63 2.19 -6.48 -1.67
CA PHE A 63 3.41 -6.93 -2.36
C PHE A 63 3.13 -7.80 -3.60
N PRO A 64 2.23 -8.80 -3.58
CA PRO A 64 1.92 -9.60 -4.76
C PRO A 64 1.36 -8.77 -5.92
N LEU A 65 0.57 -7.73 -5.61
CA LEU A 65 -0.01 -6.82 -6.59
C LEU A 65 1.04 -5.88 -7.17
N ILE A 66 1.95 -5.37 -6.35
CA ILE A 66 3.10 -4.57 -6.79
C ILE A 66 4.01 -5.41 -7.69
N PHE A 67 4.31 -6.64 -7.27
CA PHE A 67 5.16 -7.56 -8.03
C PHE A 67 4.55 -7.90 -9.38
N SER A 68 3.27 -8.27 -9.42
CA SER A 68 2.59 -8.59 -10.68
C SER A 68 2.52 -7.39 -11.63
N ALA A 69 2.28 -6.18 -11.10
CA ALA A 69 2.31 -4.95 -11.87
C ALA A 69 3.66 -4.75 -12.57
N TYR A 70 4.76 -4.89 -11.83
CA TYR A 70 6.11 -4.75 -12.41
C TYR A 70 6.41 -5.85 -13.43
N VAL A 71 6.08 -7.11 -13.14
CA VAL A 71 6.27 -8.22 -14.09
C VAL A 71 5.54 -7.93 -15.40
N MET A 72 4.28 -7.49 -15.34
CA MET A 72 3.50 -7.13 -16.52
C MET A 72 4.11 -5.95 -17.30
N MET A 73 4.59 -4.91 -16.61
CA MET A 73 5.30 -3.80 -17.24
C MET A 73 6.59 -4.28 -17.93
N PHE A 74 7.38 -5.13 -17.28
CA PHE A 74 8.60 -5.69 -17.85
C PHE A 74 8.33 -6.55 -19.07
N VAL A 75 7.35 -7.45 -19.01
CA VAL A 75 6.92 -8.26 -20.17
C VAL A 75 6.50 -7.33 -21.33
N GLY A 76 5.72 -6.30 -21.03
CA GLY A 76 5.28 -5.31 -22.01
C GLY A 76 6.42 -4.56 -22.74
N ILE A 77 7.56 -4.37 -22.07
CA ILE A 77 8.74 -3.67 -22.60
C ILE A 77 9.73 -4.64 -23.26
N PHE A 78 10.03 -5.79 -22.65
CA PHE A 78 11.09 -6.69 -23.10
C PHE A 78 10.65 -7.65 -24.21
N VAL A 79 9.39 -8.11 -24.20
CA VAL A 79 8.86 -8.97 -25.28
C VAL A 79 8.92 -8.31 -26.66
N PRO A 80 8.50 -7.04 -26.87
CA PRO A 80 8.56 -6.43 -28.20
C PRO A 80 9.99 -6.23 -28.67
N ILE A 81 10.94 -5.94 -27.76
CA ILE A 81 12.36 -5.85 -28.07
C ILE A 81 12.89 -7.21 -28.56
N ALA A 82 12.56 -8.30 -27.86
CA ALA A 82 12.93 -9.65 -28.28
C ALA A 82 12.31 -10.04 -29.63
N LEU A 83 11.01 -9.73 -29.83
CA LEU A 83 10.31 -9.99 -31.09
C LEU A 83 10.88 -9.19 -32.27
N PHE A 84 11.33 -7.96 -32.01
CA PHE A 84 12.02 -7.14 -33.00
C PHE A 84 13.35 -7.77 -33.43
N LEU A 85 14.13 -8.31 -32.50
CA LEU A 85 15.40 -8.99 -32.80
C LEU A 85 15.21 -10.25 -33.68
N VAL A 86 14.10 -10.98 -33.50
CA VAL A 86 13.75 -12.13 -34.37
C VAL A 86 12.94 -11.75 -35.61
N ARG A 87 12.78 -10.44 -35.89
CA ARG A 87 12.02 -9.90 -37.04
C ARG A 87 10.57 -10.37 -37.10
N SER A 88 9.96 -10.63 -35.95
CA SER A 88 8.54 -10.98 -35.88
C SER A 88 7.66 -9.72 -35.90
N PRO A 89 6.62 -9.65 -36.74
CA PRO A 89 5.71 -8.49 -36.81
C PRO A 89 4.76 -8.37 -35.61
N LEU A 90 4.83 -9.28 -34.63
CA LEU A 90 3.92 -9.37 -33.48
C LEU A 90 4.28 -8.44 -32.31
N ALA A 91 5.13 -7.43 -32.52
CA ALA A 91 5.56 -6.52 -31.45
C ALA A 91 4.40 -5.78 -30.75
N PHE A 92 3.27 -5.56 -31.44
CA PHE A 92 2.10 -4.88 -30.87
C PHE A 92 1.36 -5.69 -29.78
N VAL A 93 1.61 -6.99 -29.67
CA VAL A 93 0.96 -7.88 -28.69
C VAL A 93 1.40 -7.58 -27.24
N SER A 94 2.44 -6.79 -27.05
CA SER A 94 2.96 -6.44 -25.72
C SER A 94 2.34 -5.18 -25.09
N ALA A 95 1.54 -4.42 -25.83
CA ALA A 95 0.87 -3.24 -25.28
C ALA A 95 -0.17 -3.59 -24.18
N PRO A 96 -1.02 -4.62 -24.32
CA PRO A 96 -1.96 -5.02 -23.28
C PRO A 96 -1.32 -5.35 -21.91
N PRO A 97 -0.26 -6.18 -21.80
CA PRO A 97 0.38 -6.43 -20.50
C PRO A 97 1.03 -5.17 -19.93
N PHE A 98 1.61 -4.29 -20.75
CA PHE A 98 2.16 -3.03 -20.25
C PHE A 98 1.09 -2.15 -19.60
N ILE A 99 -0.03 -1.92 -20.30
CA ILE A 99 -1.16 -1.12 -19.81
C ILE A 99 -1.76 -1.75 -18.55
N ALA A 100 -1.95 -3.07 -18.54
CA ALA A 100 -2.44 -3.79 -17.36
C ALA A 100 -1.52 -3.62 -16.15
N GLY A 101 -0.21 -3.69 -16.36
CA GLY A 101 0.80 -3.43 -15.34
C GLY A 101 0.70 -2.01 -14.77
N ILE A 102 0.54 -1.00 -15.62
CA ILE A 102 0.33 0.39 -15.18
C ILE A 102 -0.95 0.52 -14.36
N VAL A 103 -2.07 -0.04 -14.83
CA VAL A 103 -3.36 0.03 -14.13
C VAL A 103 -3.29 -0.64 -12.76
N LEU A 104 -2.64 -1.80 -12.66
CA LEU A 104 -2.39 -2.47 -11.38
C LEU A 104 -1.51 -1.62 -10.47
N HIS A 105 -0.46 -1.00 -11.00
CA HIS A 105 0.41 -0.12 -10.23
C HIS A 105 -0.33 1.09 -9.64
N TYR A 106 -1.27 1.67 -10.38
CA TYR A 106 -2.10 2.78 -9.89
C TYR A 106 -3.09 2.38 -8.79
N LYS A 107 -3.47 1.09 -8.72
CA LYS A 107 -4.34 0.57 -7.65
C LYS A 107 -3.60 0.36 -6.31
N VAL A 108 -2.27 0.45 -6.30
CA VAL A 108 -1.46 0.33 -5.08
C VAL A 108 -1.71 1.55 -4.19
N ILE A 109 -2.20 1.31 -2.98
CA ILE A 109 -2.51 2.38 -2.03
C ILE A 109 -1.24 2.79 -1.31
N ARG A 110 -0.90 4.09 -1.39
CA ARG A 110 0.28 4.67 -0.76
C ARG A 110 -0.14 5.69 0.29
N PRO A 111 -0.45 5.25 1.52
CA PRO A 111 -0.84 6.18 2.56
C PRO A 111 0.29 7.15 2.88
N SER A 112 -0.02 8.44 2.89
CA SER A 112 0.91 9.52 3.23
C SER A 112 0.92 9.80 4.73
N ARG A 113 2.12 10.00 5.27
CA ARG A 113 2.33 10.39 6.67
C ARG A 113 2.24 11.91 6.78
N LEU A 114 1.65 12.40 7.86
CA LEU A 114 1.72 13.84 8.19
C LEU A 114 3.16 14.23 8.60
N PRO A 115 3.60 15.47 8.30
CA PRO A 115 4.84 15.99 8.87
C PRO A 115 4.79 15.98 10.41
N GLN A 116 5.95 15.81 11.04
CA GLN A 116 6.08 15.82 12.50
C GLN A 116 6.00 17.25 13.03
#